data_AF-A0A3B0B178-F1
#
_entry.id   AF-A0A3B0B178-F1
#
_cell.length_a   1.000
_cell.length_b   1.000
_cell.length_c   1.000
_cell.angle_alpha   90.00
_cell.angle_beta   90.00
_cell.angle_gamma   90.00
#
_symmetry.space_group_name_H-M   'P 1'
#
loop_
_entity.id
_entity.type
_entity.pdbx_description
1 polymer ?
#
loop_
_entity_poly.entity_id
_entity_poly.type
_entity_poly.pdbx_seq_one_letter_code
_entity_poly.pdbx_strand_id
1 'polypeptide(L)'
;MPCMDVRSDWALEKALGKARAATSKADAQEAIDAVQAYMDSGTTRKYRGGQQLLTLLADARRRSAEVDEWETVRILQDCLYYAQGQLLKPDFEEKYRLFQKGPRNRLDRDWLTTTIRSSNTFWAEIAREFLNGRPEATARELLAHVESVGLDVPFLEAPADRPTQYRIPKGRAERALWIQRVLRDRVYLEDDTERLGEDAGEAARRIASSPEALAVLAADRDGQTLLWAAEWQRRSAALARLRKVAEDPTASEHDLQRALRGQYWIFGGRFIGEAEHRRLVPGNEVDIPLIRGDGALHVVELKQASRLKNGLVKRHRNGWVPSHEVNDAVGQVVHYLIGLDEHRERIREEFGYETRRATGVVLIGHPHAHPEIPEEVLNETLRVHNTHRNRVEVLTYKELVDNAERSLGHGAT
;
A
#
# COMPACT_ATOMS: atom_id res chain seq x y z
N MET A 1 -23.60 -8.08 -32.11
CA MET A 1 -22.53 -7.10 -31.83
C MET A 1 -23.19 -5.87 -31.20
N PRO A 2 -22.82 -5.46 -29.98
CA PRO A 2 -23.37 -4.24 -29.38
C PRO A 2 -22.94 -3.04 -30.23
N CYS A 3 -23.89 -2.19 -30.58
CA CYS A 3 -23.66 -0.96 -31.33
C CYS A 3 -22.80 -0.03 -30.47
N MET A 4 -21.55 0.24 -30.88
CA MET A 4 -20.73 1.25 -30.21
C MET A 4 -21.40 2.62 -30.37
N ASP A 5 -21.73 3.27 -29.25
CA ASP A 5 -22.28 4.61 -29.24
C ASP A 5 -21.19 5.62 -29.65
N VAL A 6 -21.24 6.08 -30.90
CA VAL A 6 -20.24 6.97 -31.48
C VAL A 6 -20.43 8.37 -30.89
N ARG A 7 -19.40 8.87 -30.19
CA ARG A 7 -19.47 10.19 -29.56
C ARG A 7 -19.51 11.28 -30.62
N SER A 8 -20.60 12.06 -30.59
CA SER A 8 -20.80 13.25 -31.42
C SER A 8 -21.32 14.34 -30.49
N ASP A 9 -20.41 15.18 -30.00
CA ASP A 9 -20.73 16.24 -29.07
C ASP A 9 -19.95 17.52 -29.38
N TRP A 10 -20.22 18.56 -28.58
CA TRP A 10 -19.63 19.88 -28.75
C TRP A 10 -18.10 19.90 -28.63
N ALA A 11 -17.50 18.97 -27.88
CA ALA A 11 -16.05 18.87 -27.77
C ALA A 11 -15.45 18.46 -29.12
N LEU A 12 -16.06 17.49 -29.80
CA LEU A 12 -15.65 17.06 -31.14
C LEU A 12 -15.79 18.20 -32.17
N GLU A 13 -16.89 18.96 -32.12
CA GLU A 13 -17.08 20.13 -32.99
C GLU A 13 -15.97 21.19 -32.79
N LYS A 14 -15.61 21.50 -31.55
CA LYS A 14 -14.55 22.46 -31.24
C LYS A 14 -13.18 22.00 -31.70
N ALA A 15 -12.87 20.71 -31.56
CA ALA A 15 -11.63 20.14 -32.06
C ALA A 15 -11.55 20.18 -33.60
N LEU A 16 -12.67 19.90 -34.29
CA LEU A 16 -12.76 20.05 -35.75
C LEU A 16 -12.54 21.50 -36.19
N GLY A 17 -13.06 22.48 -35.44
CA GLY A 17 -12.77 23.89 -35.68
C GLY A 17 -11.28 24.23 -35.58
N LYS A 18 -10.53 23.56 -34.70
CA LYS A 18 -9.07 23.69 -34.60
C LYS A 18 -8.34 22.99 -35.75
N ALA A 19 -8.77 21.79 -36.14
CA ALA A 19 -8.24 21.10 -37.31
C ALA A 19 -8.39 21.97 -38.57
N ARG A 20 -9.58 22.56 -38.75
CA ARG A 20 -9.89 23.46 -39.87
C ARG A 20 -9.00 24.70 -39.87
N ALA A 21 -8.73 25.28 -38.70
CA ALA A 21 -7.85 26.45 -38.56
C ALA A 21 -6.36 26.14 -38.76
N ALA A 22 -5.95 24.89 -38.54
CA ALA A 22 -4.57 24.44 -38.69
C ALA A 22 -4.18 24.12 -40.13
N THR A 23 -5.15 23.82 -41.02
CA THR A 23 -4.86 23.50 -42.43
C THR A 23 -5.01 24.71 -43.35
N SER A 24 -4.06 24.83 -44.28
CA SER A 24 -4.08 25.84 -45.34
C SER A 24 -4.54 25.30 -46.70
N LYS A 25 -4.78 23.99 -46.80
CA LYS A 25 -5.03 23.27 -48.07
C LYS A 25 -6.52 23.10 -48.32
N ALA A 26 -6.97 23.45 -49.53
CA ALA A 26 -8.38 23.38 -49.92
C ALA A 26 -8.95 21.96 -49.75
N ASP A 27 -8.24 20.93 -50.21
CA ASP A 27 -8.71 19.54 -50.16
C ASP A 27 -8.92 19.02 -48.72
N ALA A 28 -8.04 19.42 -47.79
CA ALA A 28 -8.16 19.06 -46.38
C ALA A 28 -9.28 19.86 -45.69
N GLN A 29 -9.43 21.15 -46.02
CA GLN A 29 -10.52 21.99 -45.51
C GLN A 29 -11.89 21.47 -45.95
N GLU A 30 -12.05 21.11 -47.23
CA GLU A 30 -13.30 20.55 -47.75
C GLU A 30 -13.70 19.27 -47.02
N ALA A 31 -12.73 18.40 -46.73
CA ALA A 31 -12.97 17.16 -46.01
C ALA A 31 -13.38 17.38 -44.55
N ILE A 32 -12.77 18.36 -43.87
CA ILE A 32 -13.14 18.74 -42.49
C ILE A 32 -14.53 19.39 -42.47
N ASP A 33 -14.83 20.25 -43.44
CA ASP A 33 -16.13 20.90 -43.58
C ASP A 33 -17.24 19.86 -43.83
N ALA A 34 -16.97 18.79 -44.58
CA ALA A 34 -17.89 17.67 -44.75
C ALA A 34 -18.19 16.91 -43.44
N VAL A 35 -17.20 16.77 -42.55
CA VAL A 35 -17.41 16.18 -41.21
C VAL A 35 -18.30 17.07 -40.36
N GLN A 36 -18.03 18.39 -40.34
CA GLN A 36 -18.84 19.36 -39.58
C GLN A 36 -20.27 19.41 -40.08
N ALA A 37 -20.47 19.51 -41.40
CA ALA A 37 -21.80 19.50 -42.03
C ALA A 37 -22.58 18.21 -41.70
N TYR A 38 -21.90 17.06 -41.66
CA TYR A 38 -22.54 15.81 -41.25
C TYR A 38 -22.98 15.87 -39.78
N MET A 39 -22.11 16.30 -38.86
CA MET A 39 -22.45 16.44 -37.44
C MET A 39 -23.63 17.39 -37.21
N ASP A 40 -23.68 18.49 -37.96
CA ASP A 40 -24.74 19.50 -37.85
C ASP A 40 -26.06 19.07 -38.50
N SER A 41 -26.05 18.05 -39.36
CA SER A 41 -27.27 17.49 -39.99
C SER A 41 -28.16 16.67 -39.05
N GLY A 42 -27.85 16.62 -37.75
CA GLY A 42 -28.63 15.90 -36.75
C GLY A 42 -29.99 16.57 -36.46
N THR A 43 -31.05 15.78 -36.31
CA THR A 43 -32.37 16.30 -35.94
C THR A 43 -32.42 16.61 -34.44
N THR A 44 -32.89 17.83 -34.11
CA THR A 44 -33.21 18.32 -32.75
C THR A 44 -32.10 18.19 -31.69
N ARG A 45 -31.33 19.28 -31.49
CA ARG A 45 -30.41 19.54 -30.35
C ARG A 45 -29.28 18.52 -30.12
N LYS A 46 -29.12 17.49 -30.94
CA LYS A 46 -28.07 16.48 -30.83
C LYS A 46 -27.29 16.39 -32.14
N TYR A 47 -25.96 16.39 -32.05
CA TYR A 47 -25.09 16.17 -33.20
C TYR A 47 -25.32 14.77 -33.78
N ARG A 48 -25.18 14.65 -35.10
CA ARG A 48 -25.31 13.38 -35.80
C ARG A 48 -24.04 12.56 -35.66
N GLY A 49 -24.17 11.40 -35.01
CA GLY A 49 -23.09 10.42 -34.86
C GLY A 49 -23.17 9.25 -35.84
N GLY A 50 -22.67 8.11 -35.39
CA GLY A 50 -22.73 6.82 -36.08
C GLY A 50 -21.53 6.53 -36.98
N GLN A 51 -21.57 5.36 -37.64
CA GLN A 51 -20.45 4.86 -38.45
C GLN A 51 -20.03 5.83 -39.55
N GLN A 52 -20.99 6.54 -40.15
CA GLN A 52 -20.72 7.53 -41.19
C GLN A 52 -19.83 8.69 -40.69
N LEU A 53 -19.96 9.09 -39.42
CA LEU A 53 -19.07 10.10 -38.82
C LEU A 53 -17.63 9.60 -38.76
N LEU A 54 -17.42 8.34 -38.37
CA LEU A 54 -16.10 7.72 -38.34
C LEU A 54 -15.48 7.61 -39.73
N THR A 55 -16.29 7.28 -40.75
CA THR A 55 -15.85 7.25 -42.15
C THR A 55 -15.40 8.62 -42.63
N LEU A 56 -16.16 9.67 -42.34
CA LEU A 56 -15.80 11.04 -42.73
C LEU A 56 -14.55 11.54 -41.99
N LEU A 57 -14.41 11.25 -40.69
CA LEU A 57 -13.21 11.57 -39.91
C LEU A 57 -11.96 10.86 -40.46
N ALA A 58 -12.09 9.58 -40.83
CA ALA A 58 -11.01 8.82 -41.44
C ALA A 58 -10.62 9.37 -42.83
N ASP A 59 -11.60 9.78 -43.65
CA ASP A 59 -11.33 10.41 -44.95
C ASP A 59 -10.63 11.76 -44.80
N ALA A 60 -11.10 12.62 -43.89
CA ALA A 60 -10.48 13.91 -43.60
C ALA A 60 -9.04 13.75 -43.12
N ARG A 61 -8.76 12.76 -42.25
CA ARG A 61 -7.40 12.45 -41.81
C ARG A 61 -6.53 12.01 -42.99
N ARG A 62 -7.03 11.13 -43.85
CA ARG A 62 -6.29 10.61 -45.02
C ARG A 62 -5.93 11.73 -45.99
N ARG A 63 -6.90 12.57 -46.39
CA ARG A 63 -6.65 13.70 -47.29
C ARG A 63 -5.69 14.73 -46.68
N SER A 64 -5.75 14.94 -45.38
CA SER A 64 -4.79 15.80 -44.67
C SER A 64 -3.36 15.23 -44.69
N ALA A 65 -3.22 13.89 -44.69
CA ALA A 65 -1.92 13.23 -44.77
C ALA A 65 -1.34 13.26 -46.19
N GLU A 66 -2.18 13.15 -47.23
CA GLU A 66 -1.76 13.25 -48.64
C GLU A 66 -1.18 14.62 -49.01
N VAL A 67 -1.52 15.66 -48.25
CA VAL A 67 -1.03 17.04 -48.44
C VAL A 67 -0.02 17.48 -47.37
N ASP A 68 0.54 16.53 -46.61
CA ASP A 68 1.57 16.73 -45.57
C ASP A 68 1.19 17.71 -44.43
N GLU A 69 -0.11 17.89 -44.15
CA GLU A 69 -0.60 18.74 -43.06
C GLU A 69 -0.62 17.96 -41.73
N TRP A 70 0.57 17.57 -41.25
CA TRP A 70 0.74 16.65 -40.11
C TRP A 70 0.08 17.12 -38.80
N GLU A 71 0.02 18.43 -38.55
CA GLU A 71 -0.70 18.97 -37.39
C GLU A 71 -2.20 18.68 -37.49
N THR A 72 -2.77 18.87 -38.68
CA THR A 72 -4.19 18.58 -38.98
C THR A 72 -4.46 17.07 -38.90
N VAL A 73 -3.56 16.24 -39.44
CA VAL A 73 -3.64 14.76 -39.35
C VAL A 73 -3.72 14.32 -37.88
N ARG A 74 -2.88 14.90 -37.02
CA ARG A 74 -2.86 14.59 -35.59
C ARG A 74 -4.18 14.96 -34.90
N ILE A 75 -4.71 16.15 -35.18
CA ILE A 75 -6.00 16.60 -34.62
C ILE A 75 -7.13 15.67 -35.05
N LEU A 76 -7.18 15.32 -36.33
CA LEU A 76 -8.22 14.44 -36.88
C LEU A 76 -8.11 12.99 -36.38
N GLN A 77 -6.89 12.51 -36.13
CA GLN A 77 -6.66 11.21 -35.51
C GLN A 77 -7.21 11.16 -34.08
N ASP A 78 -6.98 12.21 -33.28
CA ASP A 78 -7.53 12.27 -31.92
C ASP A 78 -9.06 12.45 -31.93
N CYS A 79 -9.61 13.18 -32.90
CA CYS A 79 -11.06 13.28 -33.11
C CYS A 79 -11.66 11.90 -33.39
N LEU A 80 -11.00 11.09 -34.22
CA LEU A 80 -11.42 9.71 -34.53
C LEU A 80 -11.37 8.82 -33.27
N TYR A 81 -10.28 8.88 -32.50
CA TYR A 81 -10.15 8.13 -31.25
C TYR A 81 -11.18 8.57 -30.21
N TYR A 82 -11.47 9.87 -30.11
CA TYR A 82 -12.51 10.38 -29.23
C TYR A 82 -13.90 9.89 -29.64
N ALA A 83 -14.24 9.96 -30.93
CA ALA A 83 -15.52 9.49 -31.47
C ALA A 83 -15.72 7.97 -31.26
N GLN A 84 -14.64 7.18 -31.31
CA GLN A 84 -14.63 5.74 -31.03
C GLN A 84 -14.63 5.39 -29.53
N GLY A 85 -14.51 6.38 -28.65
CA GLY A 85 -14.41 6.17 -27.20
C GLY A 85 -13.03 5.70 -26.72
N GLN A 86 -12.01 5.70 -27.59
CA GLN A 86 -10.63 5.34 -27.27
C GLN A 86 -9.86 6.47 -26.56
N LEU A 87 -10.30 7.72 -26.73
CA LEU A 87 -9.79 8.88 -25.98
C LEU A 87 -10.85 9.35 -24.98
N LEU A 88 -10.48 9.52 -23.72
CA LEU A 88 -11.37 10.01 -22.68
C LEU A 88 -11.69 11.50 -22.90
N LYS A 89 -12.91 11.90 -22.54
CA LYS A 89 -13.38 13.28 -22.70
C LYS A 89 -12.52 14.32 -21.96
N PRO A 90 -12.11 14.11 -20.69
CA PRO A 90 -11.23 15.05 -20.00
C PRO A 90 -9.89 15.23 -20.72
N ASP A 91 -9.26 14.13 -21.13
CA ASP A 91 -7.98 14.14 -21.85
C ASP A 91 -8.09 14.84 -23.20
N PHE A 92 -9.19 14.62 -23.92
CA PHE A 92 -9.46 15.27 -25.21
C PHE A 92 -9.69 16.78 -25.06
N GLU A 93 -10.47 17.20 -24.06
CA GLU A 93 -10.76 18.60 -23.76
C GLU A 93 -9.53 19.37 -23.28
N GLU A 94 -8.69 18.72 -22.46
CA GLU A 94 -7.43 19.28 -21.97
C GLU A 94 -6.37 19.38 -23.07
N LYS A 95 -6.14 18.29 -23.83
CA LYS A 95 -5.16 18.22 -24.92
C LYS A 95 -5.38 19.34 -25.93
N TYR A 96 -6.64 19.65 -26.22
CA TYR A 96 -7.01 20.72 -27.13
C TYR A 96 -7.44 22.00 -26.46
N ARG A 97 -7.37 22.15 -25.14
CA ARG A 97 -7.79 23.37 -24.41
C ARG A 97 -9.11 23.94 -24.92
N LEU A 98 -10.10 23.08 -25.15
CA LEU A 98 -11.30 23.42 -25.93
C LEU A 98 -12.16 24.51 -25.27
N PHE A 99 -12.04 24.67 -23.95
CA PHE A 99 -12.88 25.58 -23.15
C PHE A 99 -12.12 26.74 -22.50
N GLN A 100 -10.89 27.01 -22.92
CA GLN A 100 -10.15 28.19 -22.43
C GLN A 100 -10.39 29.40 -23.34
N LYS A 101 -11.45 30.17 -23.05
CA LYS A 101 -11.56 31.63 -23.31
C LYS A 101 -12.85 32.19 -22.68
N GLY A 102 -12.73 32.85 -21.53
CA GLY A 102 -13.81 33.57 -20.84
C GLY A 102 -13.62 33.62 -19.31
N PRO A 103 -14.20 34.60 -18.58
CA PRO A 103 -13.96 34.78 -17.15
C PRO A 103 -14.35 33.51 -16.39
N ARG A 104 -13.45 33.04 -15.52
CA ARG A 104 -13.53 31.77 -14.78
C ARG A 104 -14.98 31.41 -14.42
N ASN A 105 -15.43 30.29 -14.95
CA ASN A 105 -16.76 29.72 -14.76
C ASN A 105 -17.07 29.62 -13.25
N ARG A 106 -18.25 30.07 -12.82
CA ARG A 106 -18.66 30.01 -11.40
C ARG A 106 -18.53 28.59 -10.84
N LEU A 107 -18.80 27.58 -11.66
CA LEU A 107 -18.66 26.16 -11.33
C LEU A 107 -17.22 25.75 -10.99
N ASP A 108 -16.21 26.27 -11.70
CA ASP A 108 -14.80 25.95 -11.41
C ASP A 108 -14.31 26.68 -10.16
N ARG A 109 -14.83 27.88 -9.91
CA ARG A 109 -14.57 28.63 -8.67
C ARG A 109 -15.22 27.94 -7.48
N ASP A 110 -16.45 27.48 -7.62
CA ASP A 110 -17.17 26.76 -6.57
C ASP A 110 -16.57 25.38 -6.33
N TRP A 111 -16.14 24.68 -7.39
CA TRP A 111 -15.42 23.42 -7.27
C TRP A 111 -14.05 23.61 -6.61
N LEU A 112 -13.23 24.55 -7.08
CA LEU A 112 -11.92 24.82 -6.46
C LEU A 112 -12.07 25.30 -5.02
N THR A 113 -13.07 26.14 -4.73
CA THR A 113 -13.36 26.60 -3.36
C THR A 113 -13.82 25.44 -2.49
N THR A 114 -14.64 24.53 -3.02
CA THR A 114 -15.11 23.34 -2.30
C THR A 114 -13.96 22.36 -2.07
N THR A 115 -13.14 22.09 -3.09
CA THR A 115 -11.97 21.22 -3.01
C THR A 115 -10.94 21.77 -2.03
N ILE A 116 -10.58 23.06 -2.12
CA ILE A 116 -9.65 23.69 -1.17
C ILE A 116 -10.22 23.66 0.24
N ARG A 117 -11.52 23.93 0.42
CA ARG A 117 -12.17 23.88 1.73
C ARG A 117 -12.17 22.46 2.30
N SER A 118 -12.53 21.47 1.51
CA SER A 118 -12.54 20.06 1.93
C SER A 118 -11.13 19.58 2.26
N SER A 119 -10.13 19.90 1.44
CA SER A 119 -8.73 19.56 1.71
C SER A 119 -8.21 20.24 2.98
N ASN A 120 -8.50 21.53 3.17
CA ASN A 120 -8.12 22.24 4.40
C ASN A 120 -8.82 21.69 5.63
N THR A 121 -10.08 21.28 5.50
CA THR A 121 -10.85 20.65 6.59
C THR A 121 -10.27 19.29 6.94
N PHE A 122 -9.99 18.46 5.94
CA PHE A 122 -9.33 17.16 6.11
C PHE A 122 -7.97 17.29 6.80
N TRP A 123 -7.09 18.18 6.32
CA TRP A 123 -5.79 18.39 6.94
C TRP A 123 -5.88 18.98 8.34
N ALA A 124 -6.86 19.86 8.58
CA ALA A 124 -7.12 20.40 9.92
C ALA A 124 -7.65 19.31 10.87
N GLU A 125 -8.44 18.36 10.39
CA GLU A 125 -8.92 17.22 11.18
C GLU A 125 -7.79 16.26 11.51
N ILE A 126 -6.98 15.86 10.53
CA ILE A 126 -5.76 15.04 10.76
C ILE A 126 -4.83 15.72 11.78
N ALA A 127 -4.58 17.02 11.62
CA ALA A 127 -3.76 17.78 12.56
C ALA A 127 -4.39 17.84 13.97
N ARG A 128 -5.71 18.04 14.06
CA ARG A 128 -6.42 18.13 15.33
C ARG A 128 -6.46 16.78 16.04
N GLU A 129 -6.68 15.68 15.33
CA GLU A 129 -6.64 14.33 15.87
C GLU A 129 -5.24 13.99 16.40
N PHE A 130 -4.21 14.31 15.62
CA PHE A 130 -2.82 14.13 16.03
C PHE A 130 -2.46 14.93 17.29
N LEU A 131 -2.85 16.21 17.35
CA LEU A 131 -2.58 17.07 18.51
C LEU A 131 -3.43 16.70 19.73
N ASN A 132 -4.67 16.22 19.54
CA ASN A 132 -5.49 15.71 20.64
C ASN A 132 -4.88 14.45 21.26
N GLY A 133 -4.30 13.58 20.44
CA GLY A 133 -3.56 12.40 20.91
C GLY A 133 -2.16 12.73 21.47
N ARG A 134 -1.60 13.90 21.11
CA ARG A 134 -0.25 14.35 21.50
C ARG A 134 -0.21 15.86 21.73
N PRO A 135 -0.69 16.35 22.89
CA PRO A 135 -0.77 17.78 23.18
C PRO A 135 0.60 18.49 23.19
N GLU A 136 1.66 17.72 23.49
CA GLU A 136 3.05 18.17 23.58
C GLU A 136 3.78 18.14 22.23
N ALA A 137 3.11 17.71 21.14
CA ALA A 137 3.79 17.48 19.87
C ALA A 137 4.37 18.77 19.28
N THR A 138 5.60 18.68 18.79
CA THR A 138 6.27 19.80 18.13
C THR A 138 5.70 20.03 16.74
N ALA A 139 5.82 21.27 16.23
CA ALA A 139 5.42 21.59 14.86
C ALA A 139 6.10 20.69 13.81
N ARG A 140 7.33 20.24 14.06
CA ARG A 140 8.06 19.32 13.17
C ARG A 140 7.44 17.94 13.12
N GLU A 141 6.99 17.41 14.25
CA GLU A 141 6.34 16.10 14.33
C GLU A 141 4.95 16.11 13.69
N LEU A 142 4.21 17.21 13.86
CA LEU A 142 2.95 17.43 13.17
C LEU A 142 3.14 17.48 11.65
N LEU A 143 4.14 18.24 11.17
CA LEU A 143 4.44 18.32 9.73
C LEU A 143 4.88 16.96 9.15
N ALA A 144 5.75 16.23 9.84
CA ALA A 144 6.15 14.89 9.41
C ALA A 144 4.97 13.91 9.36
N HIS A 145 4.02 14.03 10.30
CA HIS A 145 2.80 13.23 10.28
C HIS A 145 1.90 13.58 9.08
N VAL A 146 1.67 14.87 8.83
CA VAL A 146 0.88 15.35 7.67
C VAL A 146 1.52 14.91 6.35
N GLU A 147 2.84 15.01 6.22
CA GLU A 147 3.56 14.53 5.04
C GLU A 147 3.43 13.01 4.84
N SER A 148 3.51 12.23 5.92
CA SER A 148 3.34 10.77 5.85
C SER A 148 1.96 10.36 5.34
N VAL A 149 0.90 11.06 5.77
CA VAL A 149 -0.47 10.83 5.31
C VAL A 149 -0.64 11.21 3.84
N GLY A 150 0.06 12.25 3.38
CA GLY A 150 0.03 12.69 1.97
C GLY A 150 0.59 11.66 0.98
N LEU A 151 1.53 10.82 1.42
CA LEU A 151 2.11 9.75 0.59
C LEU A 151 1.14 8.58 0.32
N ASP A 152 0.13 8.42 1.17
CA ASP A 152 -0.83 7.31 1.10
C ASP A 152 -2.09 7.66 0.27
N VAL A 153 -2.34 8.96 0.01
CA VAL A 153 -3.50 9.50 -0.73
C VAL A 153 -3.70 8.86 -2.13
N PRO A 154 -2.65 8.61 -2.94
CA PRO A 154 -2.85 8.01 -4.27
C PRO A 154 -3.33 6.55 -4.26
N PHE A 155 -3.36 5.88 -3.09
CA PHE A 155 -3.81 4.50 -2.92
C PHE A 155 -5.22 4.41 -2.31
N LEU A 156 -5.93 5.54 -2.22
CA LEU A 156 -7.34 5.60 -1.83
C LEU A 156 -8.19 4.88 -2.87
N GLU A 157 -8.75 3.75 -2.48
CA GLU A 157 -9.78 3.02 -3.22
C GLU A 157 -11.16 3.39 -2.66
N ALA A 158 -12.14 3.64 -3.53
CA ALA A 158 -13.55 3.66 -3.15
C ALA A 158 -14.15 2.26 -3.42
N PRO A 159 -14.46 1.45 -2.40
CA PRO A 159 -15.01 0.11 -2.59
C PRO A 159 -16.37 0.17 -3.27
N ALA A 160 -16.61 -0.72 -4.24
CA ALA A 160 -17.86 -0.76 -5.00
C ALA A 160 -19.10 -1.07 -4.13
N ASP A 161 -18.90 -1.75 -3.00
CA ASP A 161 -19.91 -2.09 -2.00
C ASP A 161 -20.16 -0.95 -0.99
N ARG A 162 -19.24 0.03 -0.89
CA ARG A 162 -19.34 1.17 0.04
C ARG A 162 -18.81 2.45 -0.63
N PRO A 163 -19.56 3.02 -1.60
CA PRO A 163 -19.11 4.15 -2.41
C PRO A 163 -18.89 5.45 -1.62
N THR A 164 -19.30 5.51 -0.35
CA THR A 164 -19.09 6.66 0.55
C THR A 164 -17.85 6.53 1.44
N GLN A 165 -17.11 5.43 1.35
CA GLN A 165 -15.92 5.18 2.17
C GLN A 165 -14.69 5.05 1.26
N TYR A 166 -13.59 5.68 1.64
CA TYR A 166 -12.30 5.46 0.99
C TYR A 166 -11.46 4.57 1.90
N ARG A 167 -10.80 3.56 1.30
CA ARG A 167 -9.86 2.69 2.00
C ARG A 167 -8.48 2.82 1.37
N ILE A 168 -7.45 2.71 2.20
CA ILE A 168 -6.07 2.59 1.72
C ILE A 168 -5.66 1.14 2.00
N PRO A 169 -5.46 0.29 0.98
CA PRO A 169 -5.01 -1.07 1.18
C PRO A 169 -3.55 -1.04 1.66
N LYS A 170 -3.36 -1.18 2.97
CA LYS A 170 -2.02 -1.29 3.59
C LYS A 170 -1.22 -2.39 2.89
N GLY A 171 0.03 -2.09 2.54
CA GLY A 171 0.94 -2.97 1.80
C GLY A 171 0.99 -2.77 0.28
N ARG A 172 -0.03 -2.20 -0.39
CA ARG A 172 0.07 -1.84 -1.83
C ARG A 172 0.93 -0.59 -2.02
N ALA A 173 0.71 0.44 -1.19
CA ALA A 173 1.52 1.66 -1.18
C ALA A 173 3.00 1.37 -0.90
N GLU A 174 3.25 0.52 0.10
CA GLU A 174 4.58 0.09 0.50
C GLU A 174 5.28 -0.73 -0.61
N ARG A 175 4.55 -1.65 -1.27
CA ARG A 175 5.08 -2.42 -2.41
C ARG A 175 5.40 -1.54 -3.61
N ALA A 176 4.57 -0.55 -3.94
CA ALA A 176 4.81 0.34 -5.07
C ALA A 176 6.05 1.24 -4.84
N LEU A 177 6.16 1.87 -3.68
CA LEU A 177 7.35 2.66 -3.28
C LEU A 177 8.61 1.80 -3.25
N TRP A 178 8.49 0.54 -2.84
CA TRP A 178 9.58 -0.41 -2.82
C TRP A 178 10.01 -0.87 -4.24
N ILE A 179 9.06 -1.27 -5.12
CA ILE A 179 9.37 -1.62 -6.53
C ILE A 179 10.04 -0.44 -7.21
N GLN A 180 9.55 0.79 -6.99
CA GLN A 180 10.14 2.00 -7.55
C GLN A 180 11.61 2.15 -7.13
N ARG A 181 11.93 1.97 -5.84
CA ARG A 181 13.31 2.07 -5.36
C ARG A 181 14.21 0.99 -5.94
N VAL A 182 13.73 -0.23 -6.08
CA VAL A 182 14.53 -1.31 -6.69
C VAL A 182 14.74 -1.11 -8.18
N LEU A 183 13.71 -0.64 -8.91
CA LEU A 183 13.86 -0.25 -10.31
C LEU A 183 14.82 0.94 -10.46
N ARG A 184 14.77 1.92 -9.55
CA ARG A 184 15.61 3.12 -9.59
C ARG A 184 17.07 2.86 -9.18
N ASP A 185 17.30 2.03 -8.16
CA ASP A 185 18.63 1.89 -7.53
C ASP A 185 19.42 0.68 -8.08
N ARG A 186 18.79 -0.26 -8.80
CA ARG A 186 19.45 -1.50 -9.25
C ARG A 186 19.33 -1.83 -10.74
N VAL A 187 18.49 -1.12 -11.49
CA VAL A 187 18.41 -1.27 -12.95
C VAL A 187 19.21 -0.13 -13.58
N TYR A 188 20.50 -0.34 -13.78
CA TYR A 188 21.25 0.44 -14.75
C TYR A 188 20.87 -0.11 -16.13
N LEU A 189 19.99 0.60 -16.83
CA LEU A 189 19.89 0.43 -18.27
C LEU A 189 21.09 1.17 -18.86
N GLU A 190 21.97 0.41 -19.50
CA GLU A 190 23.00 0.99 -20.36
C GLU A 190 22.28 1.80 -21.44
N ASP A 191 22.59 3.11 -21.47
CA ASP A 191 22.08 4.16 -22.35
C ASP A 191 20.58 4.52 -22.27
N ASP A 192 20.27 5.44 -21.34
CA ASP A 192 19.44 6.66 -21.54
C ASP A 192 19.06 7.25 -20.15
N THR A 193 20.09 7.57 -19.38
CA THR A 193 19.98 8.12 -18.02
C THR A 193 19.59 9.60 -18.03
N GLU A 194 18.29 9.86 -18.16
CA GLU A 194 17.66 11.08 -17.62
C GLU A 194 16.14 10.95 -17.38
N ARG A 195 15.48 9.90 -17.90
CA ARG A 195 14.00 9.85 -17.98
C ARG A 195 13.29 8.99 -16.94
N LEU A 196 14.01 8.12 -16.22
CA LEU A 196 13.42 7.11 -15.34
C LEU A 196 13.00 7.61 -13.94
N GLY A 197 13.36 8.84 -13.57
CA GLY A 197 13.02 9.40 -12.25
C GLY A 197 11.52 9.44 -11.97
N GLU A 198 10.72 9.88 -12.95
CA GLU A 198 9.26 10.00 -12.84
C GLU A 198 8.54 8.73 -13.32
N ASP A 199 9.05 8.08 -14.37
CA ASP A 199 8.41 6.93 -15.03
C ASP A 199 8.54 5.62 -14.20
N ALA A 200 9.66 5.43 -13.48
CA ALA A 200 9.84 4.25 -12.62
C ALA A 200 8.81 4.17 -11.49
N GLY A 201 8.35 5.32 -10.99
CA GLY A 201 7.29 5.36 -9.98
C GLY A 201 5.94 4.92 -10.53
N GLU A 202 5.63 5.30 -11.76
CA GLU A 202 4.39 4.89 -12.41
C GLU A 202 4.42 3.44 -12.87
N ALA A 203 5.53 2.98 -13.43
CA ALA A 203 5.76 1.57 -13.77
C ALA A 203 5.67 0.68 -12.53
N ALA A 204 6.31 1.07 -11.42
CA ALA A 204 6.23 0.37 -10.14
C ALA A 204 4.79 0.29 -9.60
N ARG A 205 4.04 1.40 -9.69
CA ARG A 205 2.61 1.41 -9.34
C ARG A 205 1.82 0.44 -10.21
N ARG A 206 2.04 0.46 -11.53
CA ARG A 206 1.32 -0.41 -12.48
C ARG A 206 1.61 -1.89 -12.22
N ILE A 207 2.88 -2.24 -11.96
CA ILE A 207 3.30 -3.61 -11.62
C ILE A 207 2.73 -4.04 -10.27
N ALA A 208 2.84 -3.23 -9.22
CA ALA A 208 2.31 -3.56 -7.89
C ALA A 208 0.79 -3.75 -7.86
N SER A 209 0.08 -3.14 -8.83
CA SER A 209 -1.38 -3.11 -8.91
C SER A 209 -1.97 -4.15 -9.86
N SER A 210 -1.16 -4.75 -10.76
CA SER A 210 -1.59 -5.76 -11.73
C SER A 210 -1.16 -7.16 -11.30
N PRO A 211 -2.11 -8.06 -10.95
CA PRO A 211 -1.84 -9.48 -10.73
C PRO A 211 -1.15 -10.15 -11.93
N GLU A 212 -1.50 -9.74 -13.15
CA GLU A 212 -0.94 -10.28 -14.39
C GLU A 212 0.52 -9.89 -14.57
N ALA A 213 0.88 -8.63 -14.28
CA ALA A 213 2.27 -8.17 -14.30
C ALA A 213 3.14 -8.91 -13.26
N LEU A 214 2.60 -9.14 -12.06
CA LEU A 214 3.27 -9.94 -11.04
C LEU A 214 3.40 -11.41 -11.46
N ALA A 215 2.40 -11.97 -12.15
CA ALA A 215 2.45 -13.34 -12.65
C ALA A 215 3.53 -13.51 -13.73
N VAL A 216 3.70 -12.53 -14.63
CA VAL A 216 4.77 -12.53 -15.62
C VAL A 216 6.15 -12.48 -14.94
N LEU A 217 6.34 -11.58 -13.98
CA LEU A 217 7.59 -11.51 -13.20
C LEU A 217 7.85 -12.78 -12.40
N ALA A 218 6.80 -13.40 -11.85
CA ALA A 218 6.92 -14.66 -11.11
C ALA A 218 7.16 -15.87 -12.02
N ALA A 219 6.83 -15.79 -13.32
CA ALA A 219 7.09 -16.86 -14.28
C ALA A 219 8.49 -16.76 -14.90
N ASP A 220 9.07 -15.57 -14.92
CA ASP A 220 10.42 -15.30 -15.42
C ASP A 220 11.50 -15.48 -14.33
N ARG A 221 12.67 -16.02 -14.70
CA ARG A 221 13.73 -16.31 -13.73
C ARG A 221 14.38 -15.05 -13.17
N ASP A 222 14.55 -14.02 -14.01
CA ASP A 222 15.13 -12.74 -13.59
C ASP A 222 14.10 -11.95 -12.78
N GLY A 223 12.83 -11.99 -13.19
CA GLY A 223 11.69 -11.47 -12.43
C GLY A 223 11.55 -12.11 -11.04
N GLN A 224 11.68 -13.44 -10.93
CA GLN A 224 11.72 -14.13 -9.64
C GLN A 224 12.89 -13.64 -8.79
N THR A 225 14.10 -13.53 -9.38
CA THR A 225 15.29 -13.05 -8.68
C THR A 225 15.09 -11.64 -8.13
N LEU A 226 14.48 -10.74 -8.91
CA LEU A 226 14.10 -9.40 -8.46
C LEU A 226 13.09 -9.43 -7.31
N LEU A 227 12.04 -10.26 -7.39
CA LEU A 227 11.03 -10.44 -6.34
C LEU A 227 11.59 -11.11 -5.07
N TRP A 228 12.66 -11.91 -5.17
CA TRP A 228 13.36 -12.45 -4.01
C TRP A 228 14.25 -11.40 -3.35
N ALA A 229 15.07 -10.69 -4.14
CA ALA A 229 15.92 -9.60 -3.63
C ALA A 229 15.10 -8.48 -2.98
N ALA A 230 13.90 -8.26 -3.52
CA ALA A 230 12.88 -7.40 -2.97
C ALA A 230 12.45 -7.73 -1.56
N GLU A 231 11.94 -8.94 -1.41
CA GLU A 231 11.41 -9.46 -0.17
C GLU A 231 12.53 -9.52 0.86
N TRP A 232 13.72 -9.93 0.43
CA TRP A 232 14.94 -9.87 1.23
C TRP A 232 15.20 -8.47 1.79
N GLN A 233 15.22 -7.44 0.94
CA GLN A 233 15.51 -6.08 1.36
C GLN A 233 14.45 -5.57 2.33
N ARG A 234 13.17 -5.83 2.05
CA ARG A 234 12.05 -5.44 2.92
C ARG A 234 12.18 -6.08 4.30
N ARG A 235 12.44 -7.39 4.33
CA ARG A 235 12.59 -8.17 5.56
C ARG A 235 13.83 -7.77 6.35
N SER A 236 14.97 -7.56 5.67
CA SER A 236 16.21 -7.06 6.28
C SER A 236 16.02 -5.69 6.90
N ALA A 237 15.34 -4.77 6.21
CA ALA A 237 15.05 -3.44 6.75
C ALA A 237 14.08 -3.49 7.96
N ALA A 238 13.11 -4.41 7.96
CA ALA A 238 12.23 -4.63 9.09
C ALA A 238 12.98 -5.18 10.31
N LEU A 239 13.90 -6.14 10.13
CA LEU A 239 14.75 -6.64 11.22
C LEU A 239 15.67 -5.57 11.77
N ALA A 240 16.29 -4.77 10.90
CA ALA A 240 17.14 -3.66 11.36
C ALA A 240 16.37 -2.66 12.23
N ARG A 241 15.11 -2.36 11.87
CA ARG A 241 14.23 -1.52 12.70
C ARG A 241 13.90 -2.21 14.04
N LEU A 242 13.52 -3.48 14.02
CA LEU A 242 13.20 -4.23 15.23
C LEU A 242 14.39 -4.31 16.18
N ARG A 243 15.59 -4.64 15.67
CA ARG A 243 16.83 -4.68 16.45
C ARG A 243 17.09 -3.33 17.12
N LYS A 244 17.01 -2.24 16.36
CA LYS A 244 17.21 -0.89 16.89
C LYS A 244 16.24 -0.56 18.03
N VAL A 245 14.97 -0.92 17.91
CA VAL A 245 13.96 -0.67 18.96
C VAL A 245 14.16 -1.59 20.15
N ALA A 246 14.54 -2.85 19.94
CA ALA A 246 14.79 -3.81 21.01
C ALA A 246 16.04 -3.47 21.84
N GLU A 247 17.05 -2.87 21.22
CA GLU A 247 18.28 -2.43 21.89
C GLU A 247 18.15 -1.05 22.55
N ASP A 248 17.10 -0.28 22.22
CA ASP A 248 16.86 1.03 22.82
C ASP A 248 16.39 0.88 24.28
N PRO A 249 17.15 1.37 25.27
CA PRO A 249 16.77 1.29 26.69
C PRO A 249 15.50 2.06 27.04
N THR A 250 15.02 2.92 26.14
CA THR A 250 13.86 3.77 26.32
C THR A 250 12.60 3.30 25.63
N ALA A 251 12.72 2.28 24.76
CA ALA A 251 11.60 1.75 24.00
C ALA A 251 10.48 1.19 24.90
N SER A 252 9.25 1.55 24.56
CA SER A 252 8.05 1.01 25.20
C SER A 252 7.59 -0.28 24.51
N GLU A 253 6.69 -1.03 25.17
CA GLU A 253 5.98 -2.17 24.55
C GLU A 253 5.25 -1.76 23.27
N HIS A 254 4.70 -0.53 23.24
CA HIS A 254 4.01 -0.01 22.06
C HIS A 254 4.96 0.21 20.88
N ASP A 255 6.21 0.65 21.13
CA ASP A 255 7.21 0.81 20.07
C ASP A 255 7.63 -0.54 19.49
N LEU A 256 7.78 -1.55 20.35
CA LEU A 256 8.08 -2.93 19.97
C LEU A 256 6.92 -3.55 19.16
N GLN A 257 5.68 -3.34 19.61
CA GLN A 257 4.48 -3.76 18.89
C GLN A 257 4.40 -3.10 17.50
N ARG A 258 4.69 -1.80 17.41
CA ARG A 258 4.71 -1.07 16.13
C ARG A 258 5.78 -1.62 15.19
N ALA A 259 6.95 -1.99 15.71
CA ALA A 259 8.03 -2.57 14.92
C ALA A 259 7.68 -3.99 14.40
N LEU A 260 6.90 -4.76 15.15
CA LEU A 260 6.50 -6.13 14.82
C LEU A 260 5.21 -6.24 13.97
N ARG A 261 4.36 -5.21 13.97
CA ARG A 261 3.07 -5.23 13.25
C ARG A 261 3.25 -5.60 11.78
N GLY A 262 2.49 -6.60 11.31
CA GLY A 262 2.57 -7.09 9.93
C GLY A 262 3.84 -7.85 9.57
N GLN A 263 4.75 -8.09 10.53
CA GLN A 263 6.01 -8.83 10.33
C GLN A 263 5.91 -10.27 10.87
N TYR A 264 4.77 -10.96 10.68
CA TYR A 264 4.53 -12.31 11.20
C TYR A 264 5.60 -13.34 10.81
N TRP A 265 6.27 -13.14 9.68
CA TRP A 265 7.35 -13.98 9.19
C TRP A 265 8.57 -14.03 10.13
N ILE A 266 8.78 -13.01 10.98
CA ILE A 266 9.88 -12.94 11.96
C ILE A 266 9.76 -14.07 12.98
N PHE A 267 8.54 -14.52 13.28
CA PHE A 267 8.29 -15.64 14.19
C PHE A 267 8.48 -17.02 13.50
N GLY A 268 8.94 -17.04 12.24
CA GLY A 268 9.25 -18.23 11.46
C GLY A 268 8.18 -18.60 10.41
N GLY A 269 8.51 -19.57 9.55
CA GLY A 269 7.70 -19.96 8.39
C GLY A 269 6.37 -20.69 8.70
N ARG A 270 6.02 -20.87 9.97
CA ARG A 270 4.77 -21.53 10.39
C ARG A 270 3.53 -20.62 10.35
N PHE A 271 3.75 -19.31 10.19
CA PHE A 271 2.69 -18.30 10.23
C PHE A 271 2.40 -17.75 8.83
N ILE A 272 1.12 -17.63 8.52
CA ILE A 272 0.62 -17.16 7.21
C ILE A 272 0.01 -15.76 7.27
N GLY A 273 -0.18 -15.22 8.49
CA GLY A 273 -0.76 -13.90 8.68
C GLY A 273 -0.97 -13.51 10.13
N GLU A 274 -1.60 -12.35 10.31
CA GLU A 274 -2.07 -11.79 11.57
C GLU A 274 -3.60 -11.67 11.48
N ALA A 275 -4.32 -12.03 12.55
CA ALA A 275 -5.76 -11.87 12.62
C ALA A 275 -6.14 -10.39 12.68
N GLU A 276 -7.24 -10.04 12.03
CA GLU A 276 -7.74 -8.66 11.99
C GLU A 276 -8.20 -8.19 13.38
N HIS A 277 -8.75 -9.12 14.17
CA HIS A 277 -9.34 -8.84 15.47
C HIS A 277 -8.37 -9.21 16.61
N ARG A 278 -8.01 -8.20 17.42
CA ARG A 278 -7.17 -8.37 18.63
C ARG A 278 -7.97 -8.70 19.88
N ARG A 279 -9.23 -8.28 19.93
CA ARG A 279 -10.19 -8.58 21.01
C ARG A 279 -11.05 -9.77 20.62
N LEU A 280 -10.50 -10.96 20.82
CA LEU A 280 -11.21 -12.22 20.52
C LEU A 280 -12.09 -12.67 21.70
N VAL A 281 -11.78 -12.22 22.92
CA VAL A 281 -12.48 -12.56 24.16
C VAL A 281 -12.88 -11.25 24.86
N PRO A 282 -14.08 -11.15 25.47
CA PRO A 282 -14.47 -9.96 26.22
C PRO A 282 -13.45 -9.58 27.30
N GLY A 283 -13.08 -8.31 27.35
CA GLY A 283 -12.16 -7.77 28.37
C GLY A 283 -10.68 -8.02 28.13
N ASN A 284 -10.30 -8.87 27.17
CA ASN A 284 -8.91 -9.20 26.88
C ASN A 284 -8.53 -8.79 25.44
N GLU A 285 -7.37 -8.16 25.29
CA GLU A 285 -6.82 -7.75 24.00
C GLU A 285 -5.42 -8.36 23.83
N VAL A 286 -5.24 -9.17 22.79
CA VAL A 286 -3.94 -9.78 22.49
C VAL A 286 -3.05 -8.78 21.75
N ASP A 287 -1.74 -8.74 22.04
CA ASP A 287 -0.82 -7.83 21.37
C ASP A 287 -0.69 -8.12 19.88
N ILE A 288 -0.34 -9.35 19.53
CA ILE A 288 -0.27 -9.81 18.13
C ILE A 288 -0.91 -11.20 18.00
N PRO A 289 -2.09 -11.31 17.37
CA PRO A 289 -2.71 -12.59 17.10
C PRO A 289 -2.24 -13.15 15.75
N LEU A 290 -1.31 -14.10 15.75
CA LEU A 290 -0.81 -14.74 14.53
C LEU A 290 -1.71 -15.91 14.10
N ILE A 291 -1.74 -16.16 12.79
CA ILE A 291 -2.46 -17.29 12.18
C ILE A 291 -1.43 -18.29 11.65
N ARG A 292 -1.52 -19.54 12.10
CA ARG A 292 -0.68 -20.64 11.61
C ARG A 292 -1.20 -21.18 10.28
N GLY A 293 -0.34 -21.90 9.55
CA GLY A 293 -0.72 -22.56 8.29
C GLY A 293 -1.88 -23.56 8.40
N ASP A 294 -2.16 -24.09 9.59
CA ASP A 294 -3.32 -24.96 9.87
C ASP A 294 -4.56 -24.21 10.38
N GLY A 295 -4.57 -22.87 10.29
CA GLY A 295 -5.65 -21.99 10.70
C GLY A 295 -5.76 -21.77 12.22
N ALA A 296 -4.90 -22.41 13.00
CA ALA A 296 -4.89 -22.23 14.46
C ALA A 296 -4.26 -20.89 14.85
N LEU A 297 -4.83 -20.24 15.86
CA LEU A 297 -4.29 -19.00 16.40
C LEU A 297 -2.99 -19.23 17.18
N HIS A 298 -2.12 -18.23 17.18
CA HIS A 298 -0.96 -18.16 18.03
C HIS A 298 -0.83 -16.76 18.61
N VAL A 299 -0.91 -16.64 19.93
CA VAL A 299 -0.89 -15.33 20.60
C VAL A 299 0.53 -14.92 20.93
N VAL A 300 0.90 -13.69 20.63
CA VAL A 300 2.15 -13.08 21.09
C VAL A 300 1.76 -12.08 22.17
N GLU A 301 2.36 -12.21 23.35
CA GLU A 301 2.34 -11.21 24.42
C GLU A 301 3.70 -10.52 24.46
N LEU A 302 3.69 -9.19 24.42
CA LEU A 302 4.90 -8.37 24.39
C LEU A 302 5.17 -7.81 25.78
N LYS A 303 6.43 -7.85 26.19
CA LYS A 303 6.94 -7.15 27.36
C LYS A 303 8.14 -6.31 26.99
N GLN A 304 8.51 -5.37 27.84
CA GLN A 304 9.65 -4.49 27.57
C GLN A 304 10.95 -5.26 27.30
N ALA A 305 11.79 -4.73 26.40
CA ALA A 305 13.08 -5.31 26.07
C ALA A 305 14.17 -4.99 27.12
N SER A 306 14.15 -3.78 27.70
CA SER A 306 15.28 -3.30 28.51
C SER A 306 14.92 -2.80 29.93
N ARG A 307 13.63 -2.61 30.24
CA ARG A 307 13.16 -1.96 31.47
C ARG A 307 12.44 -2.92 32.43
N LEU A 308 12.92 -4.16 32.50
CA LEU A 308 12.43 -5.16 33.44
C LEU A 308 12.92 -4.84 34.85
N LYS A 309 12.01 -4.62 35.80
CA LYS A 309 12.35 -4.15 37.17
C LYS A 309 13.21 -5.17 37.92
N ASN A 310 12.99 -6.45 37.66
CA ASN A 310 13.64 -7.58 38.34
C ASN A 310 14.45 -8.45 37.39
N GLY A 311 14.62 -7.97 36.15
CA GLY A 311 15.29 -8.64 35.07
C GLY A 311 14.63 -9.91 34.57
N LEU A 312 15.27 -10.58 33.61
CA LEU A 312 14.79 -11.83 33.02
C LEU A 312 14.93 -13.02 33.97
N VAL A 313 16.01 -13.04 34.73
CA VAL A 313 16.36 -14.14 35.64
C VAL A 313 16.82 -13.56 36.98
N LYS A 314 16.65 -14.36 38.04
CA LYS A 314 17.14 -14.03 39.38
C LYS A 314 17.93 -15.19 39.95
N ARG A 315 18.87 -14.87 40.83
CA ARG A 315 19.60 -15.89 41.58
C ARG A 315 18.67 -16.52 42.62
N HIS A 316 18.62 -17.83 42.67
CA HIS A 316 17.89 -18.58 43.70
C HIS A 316 18.74 -19.75 44.18
N ARG A 317 19.20 -19.67 45.42
CA ARG A 317 20.19 -20.61 46.00
C ARG A 317 21.43 -20.70 45.10
N ASN A 318 21.74 -21.89 44.61
CA ASN A 318 22.93 -22.15 43.79
C ASN A 318 22.66 -22.05 42.27
N GLY A 319 21.46 -21.66 41.85
CA GLY A 319 21.04 -21.62 40.45
C GLY A 319 20.42 -20.30 40.01
N TRP A 320 20.18 -20.19 38.71
CA TRP A 320 19.40 -19.12 38.10
C TRP A 320 18.00 -19.64 37.79
N VAL A 321 17.00 -18.81 38.05
CA VAL A 321 15.60 -19.12 37.75
C VAL A 321 14.96 -17.90 37.07
N PRO A 322 13.94 -18.09 36.23
CA PRO A 322 13.18 -16.97 35.67
C PRO A 322 12.64 -16.04 36.77
N SER A 323 12.61 -14.75 36.49
CA SER A 323 12.05 -13.76 37.41
C SER A 323 10.52 -13.90 37.51
N HIS A 324 9.89 -13.11 38.39
CA HIS A 324 8.43 -13.09 38.43
C HIS A 324 7.84 -12.42 37.18
N GLU A 325 8.53 -11.46 36.56
CA GLU A 325 8.04 -10.79 35.35
C GLU A 325 7.85 -11.77 34.18
N VAL A 326 8.78 -12.74 34.04
CA VAL A 326 8.63 -13.83 33.08
C VAL A 326 7.43 -14.72 33.42
N ASN A 327 7.26 -15.07 34.70
CA ASN A 327 6.15 -15.93 35.11
C ASN A 327 4.78 -15.24 34.99
N ASP A 328 4.68 -13.95 35.32
CA ASP A 328 3.47 -13.14 35.20
C ASP A 328 3.07 -12.99 33.73
N ALA A 329 4.03 -12.71 32.84
CA ALA A 329 3.79 -12.63 31.41
C ALA A 329 3.30 -13.97 30.83
N VAL A 330 3.85 -15.10 31.29
CA VAL A 330 3.30 -16.41 30.88
C VAL A 330 1.92 -16.65 31.47
N GLY A 331 1.67 -16.26 32.73
CA GLY A 331 0.34 -16.33 33.33
C GLY A 331 -0.71 -15.56 32.50
N GLN A 332 -0.33 -14.40 31.98
CA GLN A 332 -1.17 -13.60 31.08
C GLN A 332 -1.48 -14.33 29.77
N VAL A 333 -0.48 -14.94 29.13
CA VAL A 333 -0.72 -15.77 27.92
C VAL A 333 -1.61 -16.96 28.22
N VAL A 334 -1.38 -17.67 29.34
CA VAL A 334 -2.23 -18.78 29.77
C VAL A 334 -3.67 -18.33 29.95
N HIS A 335 -3.90 -17.15 30.54
CA HIS A 335 -5.23 -16.58 30.69
C HIS A 335 -5.91 -16.32 29.34
N TYR A 336 -5.18 -15.82 28.33
CA TYR A 336 -5.73 -15.72 26.98
C TYR A 336 -6.09 -17.07 26.39
N LEU A 337 -5.20 -18.07 26.52
CA LEU A 337 -5.46 -19.41 25.97
C LEU A 337 -6.71 -20.04 26.60
N ILE A 338 -6.92 -19.85 27.91
CA ILE A 338 -8.16 -20.28 28.58
C ILE A 338 -9.37 -19.59 27.97
N GLY A 339 -9.35 -18.25 27.86
CA GLY A 339 -10.47 -17.51 27.25
C GLY A 339 -10.75 -17.92 25.80
N LEU A 340 -9.69 -18.21 25.02
CA LEU A 340 -9.82 -18.69 23.64
C LEU A 340 -10.42 -20.10 23.57
N ASP A 341 -10.11 -20.97 24.54
CA ASP A 341 -10.70 -22.31 24.65
C ASP A 341 -12.18 -22.21 25.09
N GLU A 342 -12.50 -21.38 26.07
CA GLU A 342 -13.85 -21.17 26.61
C GLU A 342 -14.82 -20.55 25.59
N HIS A 343 -14.33 -19.66 24.72
CA HIS A 343 -15.14 -18.97 23.70
C HIS A 343 -14.96 -19.53 22.29
N ARG A 344 -14.42 -20.75 22.16
CA ARG A 344 -14.07 -21.35 20.87
C ARG A 344 -15.19 -21.33 19.83
N GLU A 345 -16.40 -21.74 20.21
CA GLU A 345 -17.53 -21.87 19.27
C GLU A 345 -17.88 -20.50 18.68
N ARG A 346 -18.06 -19.49 19.56
CA ARG A 346 -18.30 -18.11 19.15
C ARG A 346 -17.17 -17.56 18.27
N ILE A 347 -15.91 -17.74 18.65
CA ILE A 347 -14.76 -17.22 17.89
C ILE A 347 -14.70 -17.85 16.49
N ARG A 348 -15.01 -19.15 16.39
CA ARG A 348 -15.05 -19.85 15.10
C ARG A 348 -16.20 -19.37 14.23
N GLU A 349 -17.38 -19.16 14.80
CA GLU A 349 -18.58 -18.71 14.08
C GLU A 349 -18.46 -17.24 13.62
N GLU A 350 -17.98 -16.35 14.50
CA GLU A 350 -17.90 -14.92 14.22
C GLU A 350 -16.67 -14.54 13.38
N PHE A 351 -15.51 -15.18 13.62
CA PHE A 351 -14.23 -14.76 13.04
C PHE A 351 -13.54 -15.83 12.20
N GLY A 352 -14.02 -17.07 12.20
CA GLY A 352 -13.45 -18.15 11.40
C GLY A 352 -12.11 -18.71 11.89
N TYR A 353 -11.67 -18.34 13.10
CA TYR A 353 -10.38 -18.80 13.67
C TYR A 353 -10.52 -20.09 14.48
N GLU A 354 -9.52 -20.97 14.41
CA GLU A 354 -9.45 -22.17 15.26
C GLU A 354 -8.61 -21.88 16.52
N THR A 355 -9.20 -22.09 17.70
CA THR A 355 -8.56 -21.80 19.00
C THR A 355 -8.17 -23.05 19.81
N ARG A 356 -8.70 -24.24 19.49
CA ARG A 356 -8.44 -25.47 20.29
C ARG A 356 -6.97 -25.85 20.38
N ARG A 357 -6.20 -25.49 19.36
CA ARG A 357 -4.75 -25.73 19.28
C ARG A 357 -3.96 -24.42 19.41
N ALA A 358 -4.58 -23.39 19.97
CA ALA A 358 -3.93 -22.12 20.15
C ALA A 358 -2.72 -22.30 21.07
N THR A 359 -1.60 -21.71 20.67
CA THR A 359 -0.39 -21.62 21.47
C THR A 359 -0.02 -20.17 21.66
N GLY A 360 0.95 -19.87 22.51
CA GLY A 360 1.42 -18.52 22.66
C GLY A 360 2.92 -18.41 22.85
N VAL A 361 3.42 -17.21 22.62
CA VAL A 361 4.80 -16.84 22.92
C VAL A 361 4.79 -15.55 23.74
N VAL A 362 5.62 -15.53 24.76
CA VAL A 362 5.97 -14.32 25.50
C VAL A 362 7.28 -13.82 24.92
N LEU A 363 7.26 -12.60 24.38
CA LEU A 363 8.46 -11.92 23.92
C LEU A 363 8.86 -10.90 24.99
N ILE A 364 9.95 -11.18 25.71
CA ILE A 364 10.34 -10.42 26.89
C ILE A 364 11.84 -10.26 26.98
N GLY A 365 12.27 -9.03 27.24
CA GLY A 365 13.65 -8.70 27.56
C GLY A 365 14.68 -8.92 26.45
N HIS A 366 15.88 -8.41 26.71
CA HIS A 366 17.03 -8.51 25.82
C HIS A 366 18.29 -8.74 26.67
N PRO A 367 19.22 -9.65 26.31
CA PRO A 367 20.41 -9.92 27.11
C PRO A 367 21.29 -8.69 27.40
N HIS A 368 21.40 -7.75 26.45
CA HIS A 368 22.06 -6.44 26.69
C HIS A 368 21.52 -5.63 27.89
N ALA A 369 20.29 -5.89 28.34
CA ALA A 369 19.73 -5.24 29.53
C ALA A 369 20.28 -5.82 30.85
N HIS A 370 20.99 -6.94 30.79
CA HIS A 370 21.59 -7.67 31.92
C HIS A 370 23.08 -7.95 31.69
N PRO A 371 23.92 -6.91 31.49
CA PRO A 371 25.35 -7.11 31.20
C PRO A 371 26.11 -7.83 32.32
N GLU A 372 25.56 -7.85 33.54
CA GLU A 372 26.09 -8.55 34.70
C GLU A 372 25.89 -10.08 34.67
N ILE A 373 25.03 -10.59 33.78
CA ILE A 373 24.72 -12.02 33.65
C ILE A 373 25.23 -12.50 32.28
N PRO A 374 26.07 -13.54 32.22
CA PRO A 374 26.47 -14.13 30.95
C PRO A 374 25.25 -14.54 30.11
N GLU A 375 25.25 -14.19 28.84
CA GLU A 375 24.12 -14.45 27.94
C GLU A 375 23.78 -15.95 27.88
N GLU A 376 24.79 -16.83 27.90
CA GLU A 376 24.60 -18.28 27.87
C GLU A 376 23.80 -18.78 29.08
N VAL A 377 23.99 -18.15 30.24
CA VAL A 377 23.28 -18.49 31.47
C VAL A 377 21.81 -18.07 31.39
N LEU A 378 21.55 -16.88 30.83
CA LEU A 378 20.20 -16.38 30.61
C LEU A 378 19.45 -17.29 29.62
N ASN A 379 20.06 -17.56 28.48
CA ASN A 379 19.50 -18.40 27.43
C ASN A 379 19.26 -19.83 27.94
N GLU A 380 20.20 -20.43 28.68
CA GLU A 380 19.99 -21.76 29.27
C GLU A 380 18.86 -21.77 30.28
N THR A 381 18.75 -20.73 31.13
CA THR A 381 17.68 -20.63 32.12
C THR A 381 16.30 -20.55 31.47
N LEU A 382 16.15 -19.74 30.41
CA LEU A 382 14.89 -19.65 29.65
C LEU A 382 14.61 -20.91 28.83
N ARG A 383 15.65 -21.53 28.26
CA ARG A 383 15.51 -22.81 27.54
C ARG A 383 14.99 -23.91 28.47
N VAL A 384 15.59 -24.06 29.65
CA VAL A 384 15.12 -24.98 30.69
C VAL A 384 13.69 -24.64 31.11
N HIS A 385 13.36 -23.35 31.24
CA HIS A 385 12.00 -22.92 31.53
C HIS A 385 10.99 -23.37 30.47
N ASN A 386 11.36 -23.34 29.19
CA ASN A 386 10.49 -23.77 28.10
C ASN A 386 10.30 -25.30 28.02
N THR A 387 11.21 -26.12 28.55
CA THR A 387 11.17 -27.60 28.39
C THR A 387 9.92 -28.29 28.95
N HIS A 388 9.25 -27.70 29.94
CA HIS A 388 8.13 -28.34 30.64
C HIS A 388 6.78 -27.62 30.40
N ARG A 389 6.71 -26.68 29.45
CA ARG A 389 5.49 -25.92 29.14
C ARG A 389 4.92 -26.35 27.78
N ASN A 390 3.66 -26.82 27.79
CA ASN A 390 3.06 -27.50 26.65
C ASN A 390 2.47 -26.56 25.57
N ARG A 391 2.19 -25.29 25.87
CA ARG A 391 1.52 -24.36 24.94
C ARG A 391 2.08 -22.93 24.92
N VAL A 392 2.98 -22.59 25.84
CA VAL A 392 3.56 -21.24 25.95
C VAL A 392 5.07 -21.32 25.92
N GLU A 393 5.66 -20.54 25.02
CA GLU A 393 7.10 -20.39 24.85
C GLU A 393 7.53 -19.00 25.33
N VAL A 394 8.71 -18.88 25.94
CA VAL A 394 9.33 -17.59 26.28
C VAL A 394 10.53 -17.38 25.38
N LEU A 395 10.58 -16.24 24.69
CA LEU A 395 11.69 -15.82 23.85
C LEU A 395 12.15 -14.41 24.23
N THR A 396 13.44 -14.15 24.10
CA THR A 396 13.98 -12.79 24.14
C THR A 396 13.88 -12.12 22.77
N TYR A 397 13.93 -10.79 22.74
CA TYR A 397 13.98 -10.04 21.48
C TYR A 397 15.22 -10.37 20.65
N LYS A 398 16.35 -10.66 21.31
CA LYS A 398 17.58 -11.10 20.65
C LYS A 398 17.38 -12.43 19.94
N GLU A 399 16.85 -13.45 20.64
CA GLU A 399 16.59 -14.76 20.04
C GLU A 399 15.64 -14.66 18.85
N LEU A 400 14.60 -13.83 18.95
CA LEU A 400 13.67 -13.61 17.84
C LEU A 400 14.37 -13.02 16.60
N VAL A 401 15.16 -11.96 16.80
CA VAL A 401 15.91 -11.31 15.72
C VAL A 401 16.93 -12.26 15.11
N ASP A 402 17.73 -12.95 15.94
CA ASP A 402 18.77 -13.87 15.48
C ASP A 402 18.18 -15.08 14.73
N ASN A 403 17.03 -15.60 15.19
CA ASN A 403 16.30 -16.65 14.47
C ASN A 403 15.83 -16.17 13.10
N ALA A 404 15.29 -14.96 13.03
CA ALA A 404 14.80 -14.39 11.77
C ALA A 404 15.93 -14.05 10.80
N GLU A 405 17.08 -13.55 11.29
CA GLU A 405 18.28 -13.31 10.48
C GLU A 405 18.83 -14.60 9.88
N ARG A 406 18.90 -15.67 10.68
CA ARG A 406 19.26 -17.02 10.19
C ARG A 406 18.28 -17.51 9.14
N SER A 407 16.98 -17.30 9.33
CA SER A 407 15.95 -17.67 8.34
C SER A 407 16.03 -16.85 7.06
N LEU A 408 16.51 -15.61 7.11
CA LEU A 408 16.79 -14.85 5.90
C LEU A 408 18.02 -15.39 5.19
N GLY A 409 19.03 -15.89 5.90
CA GLY A 409 20.28 -16.37 5.31
C GLY A 409 21.49 -15.50 5.66
N HIS A 410 21.41 -14.69 6.72
CA HIS A 410 22.56 -13.96 7.29
C HIS A 410 23.46 -14.86 8.16
N GLY A 411 23.41 -16.19 7.96
CA GLY A 411 24.11 -17.17 8.79
C GLY A 411 25.12 -17.99 7.97
N ALA A 412 26.15 -17.34 7.44
CA ALA A 412 27.47 -17.90 7.14
C ALA A 412 28.37 -16.82 6.49
N THR A 413 29.04 -16.04 7.32
CA THR A 413 30.38 -15.50 7.02
C THR A 413 31.26 -15.76 8.22
#